data_AF-A0A401FZW5-F1
#
_entry.id   AF-A0A401FZW5-F1
#
_cell.length_a   1.000
_cell.length_b   1.000
_cell.length_c   1.000
_cell.angle_alpha   90.00
_cell.angle_beta   90.00
_cell.angle_gamma   90.00
#
_symmetry.space_group_name_H-M   'P 1'
#
loop_
_entity.id
_entity.type
_entity.pdbx_description
1 polymer ?
#
loop_
_entity_poly.entity_id
_entity_poly.type
_entity_poly.pdbx_seq_one_letter_code
_entity_poly.pdbx_strand_id
1 'polypeptide(L)'
;MKKKSQNKNSAVSPERRGLNAKLHIGKKALGMTRDEYEAALNRVTGNRKYWIESATALSDKEVEAVIEYFISLGFRPTRAAKKTGPRRICAALKKRIRAEAAKLENGEARLKGLVRRYKVERLEWLNDPAKLKSLLKTVTEICKKEASCKS
;
A
#
# COMPACT_ATOMS: atom_id res chain seq x y z
N MET A 1 44.17 -6.87 -5.04
CA MET A 1 43.13 -5.81 -5.06
C MET A 1 41.83 -6.32 -4.43
N LYS A 2 41.57 -5.98 -3.16
CA LYS A 2 40.31 -6.31 -2.47
C LYS A 2 39.23 -5.34 -2.95
N LYS A 3 38.26 -5.80 -3.77
CA LYS A 3 37.13 -4.97 -4.18
C LYS A 3 36.22 -4.75 -2.97
N LYS A 4 36.12 -3.48 -2.57
CA LYS A 4 35.32 -2.96 -1.46
C LYS A 4 33.88 -3.48 -1.54
N SER A 5 33.46 -4.19 -0.49
CA SER A 5 32.06 -4.50 -0.22
C SER A 5 31.35 -3.17 0.08
N GLN A 6 30.64 -2.63 -0.91
CA GLN A 6 29.89 -1.40 -0.72
C GLN A 6 28.64 -1.71 0.10
N ASN A 7 28.74 -1.36 1.38
CA ASN A 7 27.63 -1.08 2.29
C ASN A 7 26.66 -0.10 1.61
N LYS A 8 25.48 -0.57 1.18
CA LYS A 8 24.40 0.24 0.61
C LYS A 8 23.12 0.09 1.42
N ASN A 9 23.12 0.67 2.61
CA ASN A 9 21.89 1.00 3.34
C ASN A 9 21.20 2.25 2.72
N SER A 10 21.14 2.30 1.39
CA SER A 10 20.49 3.35 0.62
C SER A 10 19.01 3.01 0.49
N ALA A 11 18.14 3.96 0.86
CA ALA A 11 16.69 3.86 0.76
C ALA A 11 16.26 3.11 -0.51
N VAL A 12 15.82 1.86 -0.33
CA VAL A 12 15.36 0.97 -1.41
C VAL A 12 14.35 1.74 -2.24
N SER A 13 14.61 1.92 -3.55
CA SER A 13 13.72 2.66 -4.44
C SER A 13 12.31 2.04 -4.42
N PRO A 14 11.23 2.81 -4.62
CA PRO A 14 9.87 2.26 -4.68
C PRO A 14 9.75 1.11 -5.69
N GLU A 15 10.50 1.18 -6.79
CA GLU A 15 10.59 0.15 -7.84
C GLU A 15 11.21 -1.15 -7.31
N ARG A 16 12.37 -1.06 -6.64
CA ARG A 16 13.02 -2.22 -5.99
C ARG A 16 12.12 -2.87 -4.95
N ARG A 17 11.39 -2.08 -4.16
CA ARG A 17 10.41 -2.62 -3.19
C ARG A 17 9.30 -3.39 -3.91
N GLY A 18 8.83 -2.90 -5.05
CA GLY A 18 7.86 -3.58 -5.89
C GLY A 18 8.38 -4.91 -6.43
N LEU A 19 9.62 -4.94 -6.90
CA LEU A 19 10.28 -6.16 -7.39
C LEU A 19 10.45 -7.20 -6.27
N ASN A 20 10.97 -6.80 -5.12
CA ASN A 20 11.09 -7.70 -3.96
C ASN A 20 9.72 -8.25 -3.52
N ALA A 21 8.68 -7.40 -3.53
CA ALA A 21 7.33 -7.84 -3.21
C ALA A 21 6.81 -8.90 -4.20
N LYS A 22 6.99 -8.70 -5.51
CA LYS A 22 6.62 -9.69 -6.54
C LYS A 22 7.34 -11.02 -6.32
N LEU A 23 8.63 -10.96 -6.01
CA LEU A 23 9.44 -12.14 -5.76
C LEU A 23 8.97 -12.91 -4.50
N HIS A 24 8.65 -12.23 -3.40
CA HIS A 24 8.10 -12.90 -2.20
C HIS A 24 6.70 -13.47 -2.44
N ILE A 25 5.87 -12.78 -3.22
CA ILE A 25 4.55 -13.28 -3.61
C ILE A 25 4.71 -14.52 -4.50
N GLY A 26 5.62 -14.49 -5.48
CA GLY A 26 5.90 -15.61 -6.37
C GLY A 26 6.37 -16.84 -5.60
N LYS A 27 7.34 -16.68 -4.68
CA LYS A 27 7.77 -17.74 -3.76
C LYS A 27 6.59 -18.38 -3.03
N LYS A 28 5.71 -17.55 -2.45
CA LYS A 28 4.53 -18.02 -1.71
C LYS A 28 3.50 -18.68 -2.62
N ALA A 29 3.27 -18.14 -3.81
CA ALA A 29 2.30 -18.65 -4.77
C ALA A 29 2.71 -20.01 -5.34
N LEU A 30 4.02 -20.23 -5.51
CA LEU A 30 4.59 -21.49 -5.98
C LEU A 30 4.83 -22.49 -4.84
N GLY A 31 4.55 -22.13 -3.59
CA GLY A 31 4.73 -23.02 -2.44
C GLY A 31 6.19 -23.38 -2.12
N MET A 32 7.16 -22.62 -2.63
CA MET A 32 8.57 -22.94 -2.53
C MET A 32 9.07 -22.86 -1.08
N THR A 33 9.80 -23.89 -0.68
CA THR A 33 10.58 -23.90 0.56
C THR A 33 11.74 -22.91 0.50
N ARG A 34 12.45 -22.73 1.61
CA ARG A 34 13.64 -21.87 1.64
C ARG A 34 14.73 -22.38 0.69
N ASP A 35 15.00 -23.69 0.72
CA ASP A 35 16.04 -24.32 -0.08
C ASP A 35 15.74 -24.23 -1.59
N GLU A 36 14.51 -24.58 -2.01
CA GLU A 36 14.09 -24.47 -3.42
C GLU A 36 14.14 -23.03 -3.93
N TYR A 37 13.81 -22.08 -3.07
CA TYR A 37 13.90 -20.67 -3.39
C TYR A 37 15.35 -20.21 -3.59
N GLU A 38 16.27 -20.62 -2.70
CA GLU A 38 17.70 -20.33 -2.84
C GLU A 38 18.28 -21.01 -4.10
N ALA A 39 17.91 -22.26 -4.37
CA ALA A 39 18.28 -22.96 -5.60
C ALA A 39 17.78 -22.23 -6.85
N ALA A 40 16.54 -21.73 -6.85
CA ALA A 40 15.98 -20.94 -7.95
C ALA A 40 16.76 -19.62 -8.17
N LEU A 41 17.13 -18.93 -7.09
CA LEU A 41 17.96 -17.72 -7.19
C LEU A 41 19.32 -18.03 -7.82
N ASN A 42 20.01 -19.05 -7.32
CA ASN A 42 21.35 -19.42 -7.82
C ASN A 42 21.30 -19.98 -9.24
N ARG A 43 20.24 -20.69 -9.63
CA ARG A 43 20.05 -21.18 -11.00
C ARG A 43 19.95 -20.04 -12.00
N VAL A 44 19.17 -19.00 -11.67
CA VAL A 44 18.97 -17.84 -12.55
C VAL A 44 20.18 -16.91 -12.55
N THR A 45 20.90 -16.81 -11.43
CA THR A 45 22.04 -15.89 -11.24
C THR A 45 23.41 -16.55 -11.32
N GLY A 46 23.49 -17.79 -11.83
CA GLY A 46 24.60 -18.75 -11.70
C GLY A 46 25.99 -18.32 -12.18
N ASN A 47 26.15 -17.10 -12.65
CA ASN A 47 27.44 -16.50 -13.00
C ASN A 47 28.18 -15.88 -11.79
N ARG A 48 27.68 -16.09 -10.57
CA ARG A 48 28.29 -15.56 -9.35
C ARG A 48 29.22 -16.56 -8.67
N LYS A 49 30.30 -16.02 -8.10
CA LYS A 49 31.30 -16.76 -7.34
C LYS A 49 30.79 -17.30 -6.00
N TYR A 50 29.68 -16.79 -5.49
CA TYR A 50 29.16 -17.09 -4.16
C TYR A 50 27.69 -17.45 -4.21
N TRP A 51 27.29 -18.37 -3.32
CA TRP A 51 25.91 -18.78 -3.14
C TRP A 51 25.07 -17.62 -2.60
N ILE A 52 23.85 -17.48 -3.13
CA ILE A 52 22.91 -16.44 -2.72
C ILE A 52 21.77 -17.03 -1.90
N GLU A 53 21.66 -16.57 -0.66
CA GLU A 53 20.58 -16.96 0.26
C GLU A 53 19.41 -15.96 0.26
N SER A 54 19.59 -14.77 -0.35
CA SER A 54 18.63 -13.67 -0.24
C SER A 54 18.57 -12.78 -1.48
N ALA A 55 17.35 -12.36 -1.82
CA ALA A 55 17.07 -11.34 -2.84
C ALA A 55 17.74 -9.98 -2.58
N THR A 56 18.23 -9.72 -1.37
CA THR A 56 18.95 -8.48 -1.04
C THR A 56 20.29 -8.36 -1.74
N ALA A 57 20.91 -9.49 -2.11
CA ALA A 57 22.19 -9.51 -2.81
C ALA A 57 22.04 -9.35 -4.34
N LEU A 58 20.83 -9.39 -4.88
CA LEU A 58 20.57 -9.28 -6.32
C LEU A 58 20.44 -7.82 -6.75
N SER A 59 20.89 -7.50 -7.96
CA SER A 59 20.55 -6.27 -8.67
C SER A 59 19.09 -6.29 -9.16
N ASP A 60 18.61 -5.17 -9.68
CA ASP A 60 17.24 -5.05 -10.21
C ASP A 60 17.00 -5.98 -11.39
N LYS A 61 17.93 -6.01 -12.34
CA LYS A 61 17.88 -6.90 -13.51
C LYS A 61 17.87 -8.38 -13.12
N GLU A 62 18.64 -8.77 -12.11
CA GLU A 62 18.66 -10.16 -11.64
C GLU A 62 17.34 -10.53 -10.95
N VAL A 63 16.71 -9.61 -10.21
CA VAL A 63 15.38 -9.89 -9.63
C VAL A 63 14.31 -9.99 -10.71
N GLU A 64 14.38 -9.19 -11.77
CA GLU A 64 13.49 -9.33 -12.92
C GLU A 64 13.63 -10.69 -13.59
N ALA A 65 14.85 -11.15 -13.84
CA ALA A 65 15.10 -12.48 -14.40
C ALA A 65 14.55 -13.61 -13.51
N VAL A 66 14.66 -13.49 -12.18
CA VAL A 66 14.05 -14.45 -11.24
C VAL A 66 12.53 -14.42 -11.31
N ILE A 67 11.92 -13.24 -11.46
CA ILE A 67 10.47 -13.12 -11.61
C ILE A 67 10.02 -13.76 -12.94
N GLU A 68 10.77 -13.58 -14.03
CA GLU A 68 10.50 -14.26 -15.32
C GLU A 68 10.58 -15.78 -15.18
N TYR A 69 11.56 -16.29 -14.43
CA TYR A 69 11.63 -17.71 -14.10
C TYR A 69 10.43 -18.17 -13.26
N PHE A 70 9.95 -17.37 -12.31
CA PHE A 70 8.71 -17.70 -11.61
C PHE A 70 7.51 -17.73 -12.56
N ILE A 71 7.46 -16.83 -13.54
CA ILE A 71 6.39 -16.81 -14.55
C ILE A 71 6.41 -18.08 -15.40
N SER A 72 7.59 -18.57 -15.80
CA SER A 72 7.70 -19.83 -16.55
C SER A 72 7.26 -21.05 -15.72
N LEU A 73 7.42 -20.99 -14.40
CA LEU A 73 6.88 -21.99 -13.46
C LEU A 73 5.38 -21.84 -13.16
N GLY A 74 4.69 -20.90 -13.81
CA GLY A 74 3.24 -20.70 -13.68
C GLY A 74 2.83 -19.56 -12.74
N PHE A 75 3.77 -18.77 -12.22
CA PHE A 75 3.41 -17.57 -11.46
C PHE A 75 2.81 -16.50 -12.37
N ARG A 76 1.60 -16.04 -12.06
CA ARG A 76 0.97 -14.91 -12.76
C ARG A 76 1.02 -13.68 -11.86
N PRO A 77 1.92 -12.71 -12.09
CA PRO A 77 2.01 -11.51 -11.27
C PRO A 77 0.77 -10.65 -11.49
N THR A 78 -0.26 -10.87 -10.68
CA THR A 78 -1.41 -9.96 -10.64
C THR A 78 -0.93 -8.63 -10.06
N ARG A 79 -1.38 -7.50 -10.63
CA ARG A 79 -1.28 -6.21 -9.95
C ARG A 79 -1.98 -6.38 -8.62
N ALA A 80 -1.22 -6.37 -7.52
CA ALA A 80 -1.82 -6.40 -6.20
C ALA A 80 -2.81 -5.24 -6.14
N ALA A 81 -4.11 -5.54 -6.05
CA ALA A 81 -5.10 -4.53 -5.72
C ALA A 81 -4.55 -3.82 -4.49
N LYS A 82 -4.37 -2.49 -4.55
CA LYS A 82 -3.89 -1.72 -3.40
C LYS A 82 -4.85 -2.01 -2.25
N LYS A 83 -4.51 -2.96 -1.39
CA LYS A 83 -5.21 -3.22 -0.14
C LYS A 83 -4.86 -2.02 0.74
N THR A 84 -5.54 -0.91 0.51
CA THR A 84 -5.52 0.22 1.44
C THR A 84 -6.06 -0.34 2.74
N GLY A 85 -5.17 -0.62 3.69
CA GLY A 85 -5.59 -1.14 5.00
C GLY A 85 -6.61 -0.21 5.65
N PRO A 86 -7.42 -0.71 6.60
CA PRO A 86 -8.51 0.04 7.22
C PRO A 86 -8.10 1.46 7.66
N ARG A 87 -6.89 1.61 8.22
CA ARG A 87 -6.32 2.91 8.63
C ARG A 87 -6.18 3.91 7.48
N ARG A 88 -5.73 3.47 6.30
CA ARG A 88 -5.59 4.35 5.11
C ARG A 88 -6.96 4.75 4.56
N ILE A 89 -7.92 3.82 4.57
CA ILE A 89 -9.31 4.11 4.19
C ILE A 89 -9.91 5.16 5.14
N CYS A 90 -9.78 4.97 6.44
CA CYS A 90 -10.29 5.91 7.44
C CYS A 90 -9.62 7.29 7.30
N ALA A 91 -8.30 7.35 7.10
CA ALA A 91 -7.60 8.62 6.86
C ALA A 91 -8.10 9.35 5.61
N ALA A 92 -8.29 8.63 4.49
CA ALA A 92 -8.81 9.19 3.26
C ALA A 92 -10.25 9.71 3.43
N LEU A 93 -11.11 8.97 4.13
CA LEU A 93 -12.48 9.39 4.44
C LEU A 93 -12.50 10.65 5.32
N LYS A 94 -11.70 10.71 6.39
CA LYS A 94 -11.60 11.90 7.25
C LYS A 94 -11.19 13.14 6.46
N LYS A 95 -10.24 13.01 5.53
CA LYS A 95 -9.82 14.11 4.65
C LYS A 95 -10.96 14.59 3.76
N ARG A 96 -11.72 13.67 3.14
CA ARG A 96 -12.87 14.01 2.30
C ARG A 96 -13.99 14.68 3.09
N ILE A 97 -14.28 14.19 4.29
CA ILE A 97 -15.29 14.78 5.19
C ILE A 97 -14.93 16.23 5.54
N ARG A 98 -13.67 16.50 5.91
CA ARG A 98 -13.19 17.87 6.19
C ARG A 98 -13.33 18.78 4.96
N ALA A 99 -12.96 18.29 3.79
CA ALA A 99 -13.06 19.06 2.55
C ALA A 99 -14.52 19.39 2.18
N GLU A 100 -15.46 18.45 2.38
CA GLU A 100 -16.88 18.68 2.11
C GLU A 100 -17.49 19.62 3.15
N ALA A 101 -17.14 19.46 4.43
CA ALA A 101 -17.62 20.34 5.49
C ALA A 101 -17.13 21.79 5.30
N ALA A 102 -15.93 21.99 4.76
CA ALA A 102 -15.38 23.33 4.48
C ALA A 102 -16.19 24.13 3.43
N LYS A 103 -17.05 23.47 2.65
CA LYS A 103 -17.96 24.14 1.70
C LYS A 103 -19.22 24.71 2.36
N LEU A 104 -19.53 24.25 3.58
CA LEU A 104 -20.70 24.67 4.33
C LEU A 104 -20.41 25.97 5.10
N GLU A 105 -21.46 26.75 5.31
CA GLU A 105 -21.40 27.91 6.21
C GLU A 105 -21.27 27.41 7.66
N ASN A 106 -20.24 27.88 8.39
CA ASN A 106 -19.87 27.38 9.72
C ASN A 106 -19.57 25.86 9.75
N GLY A 107 -18.90 25.37 8.71
CA GLY A 107 -18.62 23.95 8.47
C GLY A 107 -17.94 23.19 9.61
N GLU A 108 -16.96 23.81 10.29
CA GLU A 108 -16.24 23.19 11.42
C GLU A 108 -17.17 22.93 12.63
N ALA A 109 -17.99 23.92 13.01
CA ALA A 109 -18.92 23.77 14.13
C ALA A 109 -20.00 22.72 13.83
N ARG A 110 -20.53 22.73 12.60
CA ARG A 110 -21.49 21.71 12.15
C ARG A 110 -20.87 20.32 12.12
N LEU A 111 -19.65 20.19 11.61
CA LEU A 111 -18.94 18.92 11.59
C LEU A 111 -18.75 18.38 13.02
N LYS A 112 -18.36 19.22 13.98
CA LYS A 112 -18.24 18.82 15.39
C LYS A 112 -19.58 18.32 15.96
N GLY A 113 -20.69 19.00 15.65
CA GLY A 113 -22.03 18.57 16.05
C GLY A 113 -22.44 17.22 15.44
N LEU A 114 -22.10 16.98 14.17
CA LEU A 114 -22.37 15.71 13.49
C LEU A 114 -21.51 14.57 14.03
N VAL A 115 -20.25 14.83 14.38
CA VAL A 115 -19.33 13.82 14.95
C VAL A 115 -19.80 13.38 16.34
N ARG A 116 -20.34 14.30 17.14
CA ARG A 116 -20.90 13.99 18.48
C ARG A 116 -22.03 12.94 18.45
N ARG A 117 -22.76 12.81 17.34
CA ARG A 117 -23.80 11.75 17.18
C ARG A 117 -23.24 10.34 17.27
N TYR A 118 -21.94 10.17 16.99
CA TYR A 118 -21.24 8.89 17.09
C TYR A 118 -20.60 8.65 18.47
N LYS A 119 -20.93 9.47 19.49
CA LYS A 119 -20.31 9.46 20.83
C LYS A 119 -18.80 9.70 20.80
N VAL A 120 -18.33 10.48 19.82
CA VAL A 120 -16.92 10.84 19.65
C VAL A 120 -16.83 12.37 19.62
N GLU A 121 -15.81 12.96 20.24
CA GLU A 121 -15.64 14.41 20.25
C GLU A 121 -14.91 14.96 19.01
N ARG A 122 -13.96 14.18 18.48
CA ARG A 122 -13.10 14.57 17.37
C ARG A 122 -13.17 13.57 16.24
N LEU A 123 -13.27 14.06 15.00
CA LEU A 123 -13.25 13.22 13.79
C LEU A 123 -12.02 12.30 13.74
N GLU A 124 -10.91 12.72 14.35
CA GLU A 124 -9.65 11.99 14.40
C GLU A 124 -9.75 10.68 15.20
N TRP A 125 -10.65 10.61 16.17
CA TRP A 125 -10.85 9.42 17.00
C TRP A 125 -11.84 8.42 16.39
N LEU A 126 -12.59 8.82 15.37
CA LEU A 126 -13.51 7.95 14.65
C LEU A 126 -12.73 7.06 13.66
N ASN A 127 -12.42 5.82 14.06
CA ASN A 127 -11.63 4.88 13.25
C ASN A 127 -12.45 3.79 12.54
N ASP A 128 -13.78 3.93 12.57
CA ASP A 128 -14.70 2.99 11.93
C ASP A 128 -15.04 3.45 10.50
N PRO A 129 -14.75 2.64 9.46
CA PRO A 129 -14.97 3.02 8.07
C PRO A 129 -16.46 3.13 7.70
N ALA A 130 -17.35 2.37 8.35
CA ALA A 130 -18.78 2.42 8.06
C ALA A 130 -19.39 3.72 8.59
N LYS A 131 -19.06 4.10 9.84
CA LYS A 131 -19.48 5.37 10.44
C LYS A 131 -18.96 6.57 9.66
N LEU A 132 -17.69 6.54 9.22
CA LEU A 132 -17.11 7.61 8.39
C LEU A 132 -17.81 7.74 7.03
N LYS A 133 -18.18 6.64 6.37
CA LYS A 133 -18.96 6.69 5.12
C LYS A 133 -20.35 7.31 5.34
N SER A 134 -21.04 6.93 6.41
CA SER A 134 -22.35 7.50 6.76
C SER A 134 -22.27 9.00 7.05
N LEU A 135 -21.23 9.43 7.79
CA LEU A 135 -20.97 10.84 8.05
C LEU A 135 -20.70 11.62 6.75
N LEU A 136 -19.85 11.08 5.86
CA LEU A 136 -19.57 11.72 4.56
C LEU A 136 -20.84 11.89 3.73
N LYS A 137 -21.71 10.88 3.66
CA LYS A 137 -23.01 10.95 2.97
C LYS A 137 -23.85 12.10 3.54
N THR A 138 -23.96 12.17 4.87
CA THR A 138 -24.74 13.21 5.56
C THR A 138 -24.24 14.63 5.24
N VAL A 139 -22.92 14.86 5.32
CA VAL A 139 -22.32 16.16 5.01
C VAL A 139 -22.55 16.54 3.54
N THR A 140 -22.40 15.58 2.63
CA THR A 140 -22.63 15.80 1.19
C THR A 140 -24.08 16.19 0.90
N GLU A 141 -25.05 15.52 1.53
CA GLU A 141 -26.48 15.85 1.36
C GLU A 141 -26.83 17.23 1.90
N ILE A 142 -26.24 17.65 3.02
CA ILE A 142 -26.41 19.01 3.53
C ILE A 142 -25.83 20.02 2.54
N CYS A 143 -24.64 19.76 1.99
CA CYS A 143 -24.00 20.64 1.02
C CYS A 143 -24.83 20.81 -0.26
N LYS A 144 -25.42 19.71 -0.76
CA LYS A 144 -26.33 19.76 -1.92
C LYS A 144 -27.58 20.59 -1.65
N LYS A 145 -28.20 20.41 -0.47
CA LYS A 145 -29.41 21.15 -0.07
C LYS A 145 -29.15 22.65 0.06
N GLU A 146 -28.00 23.04 0.60
CA GLU A 146 -27.64 24.46 0.71
C GLU A 146 -27.30 25.07 -0.66
N ALA A 147 -26.70 24.31 -1.57
CA ALA A 147 -26.47 24.75 -2.94
C ALA A 147 -27.79 24.96 -3.71
N SER A 148 -28.77 24.08 -3.54
CA SER A 148 -30.09 24.21 -4.19
C SER A 148 -30.96 25.34 -3.60
N CYS A 149 -30.69 25.76 -2.35
CA CYS A 149 -31.45 26.83 -1.69
C CYS A 149 -30.84 28.23 -1.94
N LYS A 150 -29.58 28.29 -2.37
CA LYS A 150 -28.88 29.53 -2.72
C LYS A 150 -28.98 29.88 -4.23
N SER A 151 -29.66 29.05 -5.02
CA SER A 151 -29.96 29.29 -6.45
C SER A 151 -31.37 29.83 -6.61
#